data_AF-A0A951ZGY0-F1
#
_entry.id   AF-A0A951ZGY0-F1
#
_cell.length_a   1.000
_cell.length_b   1.000
_cell.length_c   1.000
_cell.angle_alpha   90.00
_cell.angle_beta   90.00
_cell.angle_gamma   90.00
#
_symmetry.space_group_name_H-M   'P 1'
#
loop_
_entity.id
_entity.type
_entity.pdbx_description
1 polymer ?
#
loop_
_entity_poly.entity_id
_entity_poly.type
_entity_poly.pdbx_seq_one_letter_code
_entity_poly.pdbx_strand_id
1 'polypeptide(L)'
;MMRWGRATVPPLRDWTVLGRPVGEWPYLALMTLGGVNAVKQGVVRPVDLPVEWGVAAGQLLIGLSALGVVVSTLVGQRVGLRLLWVFAAASCVTAPLVTAAIVGAPVVDSVITAIVAAILVSGIVWYGRRRLHAAITRRVWPQVLAEHAAAADEFVATIGALSLAQWNVRPTAEGWSPAEITDHLARTYSQYAGESRGKNPMRIRLRLPQRILIRALVKPRLLNGAPFPKARAPRALRPASGPETPADGVALFRAAGAACVRDLSLLAERRPHRQLIHPYFGALPLYDLVRFAAHHVRHHRRQLLAAVATPQHQEGSHDHTP
;
A
#
# COMPACT_ATOMS: atom_id res chain seq x y z
N MET A 1 -22.13 43.20 0.33
CA MET A 1 -20.87 43.25 -0.45
C MET A 1 -20.05 41.99 -0.18
N MET A 2 -20.07 41.01 -1.09
CA MET A 2 -19.22 39.81 -1.00
C MET A 2 -17.80 40.17 -1.43
N ARG A 3 -16.83 40.03 -0.52
CA ARG A 3 -15.40 40.10 -0.84
C ARG A 3 -15.00 38.81 -1.55
N TRP A 4 -14.82 38.88 -2.87
CA TRP A 4 -14.15 37.84 -3.63
C TRP A 4 -12.68 37.78 -3.17
N GLY A 5 -12.33 36.71 -2.45
CA GLY A 5 -10.94 36.43 -2.11
C GLY A 5 -10.13 36.24 -3.38
N ARG A 6 -9.03 36.98 -3.54
CA ARG A 6 -8.13 36.82 -4.68
C ARG A 6 -7.62 35.38 -4.69
N ALA A 7 -8.00 34.61 -5.71
CA ALA A 7 -7.42 33.30 -5.94
C ALA A 7 -5.91 33.48 -6.16
N THR A 8 -5.09 33.00 -5.23
CA THR A 8 -3.65 32.98 -5.40
C THR A 8 -3.29 31.83 -6.33
N VAL A 9 -2.82 32.16 -7.53
CA VAL A 9 -2.25 31.16 -8.44
C VAL A 9 -1.02 30.57 -7.77
N PRO A 10 -0.91 29.24 -7.60
CA PRO A 10 0.27 28.63 -7.00
C PRO A 10 1.50 28.90 -7.88
N PRO A 11 2.69 29.08 -7.28
CA PRO A 11 3.91 29.34 -8.05
C PRO A 11 4.24 28.13 -8.94
N LEU A 12 4.87 28.38 -10.09
CA LEU A 12 5.12 27.39 -11.17
C LEU A 12 5.78 26.08 -10.68
N ARG A 13 6.61 26.15 -9.63
CA ARG A 13 7.27 24.99 -9.01
C ARG A 13 6.30 23.99 -8.37
N ASP A 14 5.10 24.43 -8.01
CA ASP A 14 4.05 23.61 -7.40
C ASP A 14 3.09 23.05 -8.44
N TRP A 15 3.23 23.44 -9.70
CA TRP A 15 2.41 22.93 -10.78
C TRP A 15 2.79 21.47 -11.06
N THR A 16 1.79 20.64 -11.32
CA THR A 16 2.01 19.25 -11.70
C THR A 16 1.49 19.00 -13.11
N VAL A 17 2.34 18.43 -13.96
CA VAL A 17 1.97 17.91 -15.28
C VAL A 17 2.03 16.40 -15.19
N LEU A 18 0.90 15.75 -15.48
CA LEU A 18 0.74 14.29 -15.40
C LEU A 18 1.14 13.71 -14.02
N GLY A 19 0.86 14.46 -12.95
CA GLY A 19 1.16 14.05 -11.58
C GLY A 19 2.64 14.21 -11.15
N ARG A 20 3.47 14.90 -11.94
CA ARG A 20 4.86 15.26 -11.59
C ARG A 20 5.07 16.78 -11.59
N PRO A 21 5.91 17.34 -10.70
CA PRO A 21 6.25 18.74 -10.72
C PRO A 21 6.75 19.19 -12.10
N VAL A 22 6.32 20.36 -12.57
CA VAL A 22 6.72 20.91 -13.87
C VAL A 22 8.24 20.96 -14.03
N GLY A 23 8.99 21.25 -12.96
CA GLY A 23 10.45 21.28 -12.97
C GLY A 23 11.14 19.93 -13.19
N GLU A 24 10.45 18.79 -13.03
CA GLU A 24 11.04 17.46 -13.30
C GLU A 24 11.04 17.10 -14.80
N TRP A 25 10.14 17.71 -15.59
CA TRP A 25 9.97 17.38 -17.00
C TRP A 25 11.16 17.78 -17.88
N PRO A 26 11.77 18.98 -17.74
CA PRO A 26 12.97 19.34 -18.49
C PRO A 26 14.13 18.36 -18.25
N TYR A 27 14.30 17.89 -17.01
CA TYR A 27 15.34 16.92 -16.66
C TYR A 27 15.08 15.55 -17.33
N LEU A 28 13.85 15.04 -17.24
CA LEU A 28 13.48 13.77 -17.91
C LEU A 28 13.59 13.88 -19.43
N ALA A 29 13.20 15.02 -20.00
CA ALA A 29 13.34 15.30 -21.43
C ALA A 29 14.81 15.33 -21.85
N LEU A 30 15.67 16.04 -21.12
CA LEU A 30 17.13 16.08 -21.37
C LEU A 30 17.76 14.69 -21.28
N MET A 31 17.40 13.88 -20.28
CA MET A 31 17.92 12.52 -20.13
C MET A 31 17.46 11.60 -21.26
N THR A 32 16.21 11.75 -21.70
CA THR A 32 15.65 10.98 -22.83
C THR A 32 16.31 11.40 -24.15
N LEU A 33 16.43 12.70 -24.40
CA LEU A 33 17.08 13.26 -25.58
C LEU A 33 18.58 12.90 -25.62
N GLY A 34 19.26 12.88 -24.48
CA GLY A 34 20.64 12.43 -24.37
C GLY A 34 20.82 10.96 -24.80
N GLY A 35 19.94 10.07 -24.34
CA GLY A 35 19.99 8.67 -24.77
C GLY A 35 19.58 8.45 -26.23
N VAL A 36 18.61 9.20 -26.75
CA VAL A 36 18.23 9.16 -28.18
C VAL A 36 19.36 9.70 -29.06
N ASN A 37 20.04 10.76 -28.62
CA ASN A 37 21.18 11.31 -29.35
C ASN A 37 22.36 10.33 -29.37
N ALA A 38 22.59 9.59 -28.28
CA ALA A 38 23.59 8.52 -28.24
C ALA A 38 23.31 7.41 -29.27
N VAL A 39 22.05 7.01 -29.44
CA VAL A 39 21.63 6.07 -30.51
C VAL A 39 21.91 6.67 -31.88
N LYS A 40 21.52 7.93 -32.09
CA LYS A 40 21.68 8.61 -33.38
C LYS A 40 23.15 8.78 -33.76
N GLN A 41 24.03 9.01 -32.78
CA GLN A 41 25.47 9.19 -32.98
C GLN A 41 26.22 7.85 -33.10
N GLY A 42 25.78 6.80 -32.38
CA GLY A 42 26.41 5.47 -32.35
C GLY A 42 26.02 4.52 -33.49
N VAL A 43 25.07 4.88 -34.36
CA VAL A 43 24.66 4.06 -35.52
C VAL A 43 25.37 4.48 -36.84
N VAL A 44 26.08 5.62 -36.87
CA VAL A 44 26.53 6.23 -38.14
C VAL A 44 28.05 6.22 -38.34
N ARG A 45 28.86 5.80 -37.35
CA ARG A 45 30.31 5.65 -37.56
C ARG A 45 30.79 4.26 -37.17
N PRO A 46 31.68 3.63 -37.97
CA PRO A 46 32.49 2.52 -37.48
C PRO A 46 33.37 3.10 -36.38
N VAL A 47 33.15 2.64 -35.16
CA VAL A 47 33.86 3.10 -33.97
C VAL A 47 34.77 1.97 -33.52
N ASP A 48 36.07 2.19 -33.67
CA ASP A 48 37.09 1.16 -33.48
C ASP A 48 37.54 1.00 -32.01
N LEU A 49 36.95 1.74 -31.07
CA LEU A 49 37.39 1.77 -29.67
C LEU A 49 36.32 1.26 -28.69
N PRO A 50 36.65 0.29 -27.81
CA PRO A 50 35.75 -0.25 -26.79
C PRO A 50 35.14 0.81 -25.86
N VAL A 51 35.87 1.90 -25.59
CA VAL A 51 35.46 3.00 -24.69
C VAL A 51 34.19 3.69 -25.17
N GLU A 52 34.08 3.94 -26.47
CA GLU A 52 32.94 4.66 -27.04
C GLU A 52 31.65 3.82 -27.02
N TRP A 53 31.78 2.48 -27.16
CA TRP A 53 30.66 1.55 -26.94
C TRP A 53 30.12 1.61 -25.52
N GLY A 54 31.00 1.72 -24.52
CA GLY A 54 30.58 1.83 -23.12
C GLY A 54 29.82 3.12 -22.82
N VAL A 55 30.29 4.25 -23.37
CA VAL A 55 29.63 5.55 -23.22
C VAL A 55 28.25 5.55 -23.90
N ALA A 56 28.16 5.05 -25.13
CA ALA A 56 26.90 4.96 -25.87
C ALA A 56 25.89 4.04 -25.15
N ALA A 57 26.33 2.88 -24.65
CA ALA A 57 25.49 1.96 -23.89
C ALA A 57 24.98 2.60 -22.59
N GLY A 58 25.84 3.32 -21.86
CA GLY A 58 25.46 4.05 -20.64
C GLY A 58 24.43 5.15 -20.92
N GLN A 59 24.63 5.95 -21.96
CA GLN A 59 23.69 6.99 -22.37
C GLN A 59 22.34 6.41 -22.83
N LEU A 60 22.35 5.29 -23.56
CA LEU A 60 21.14 4.55 -23.94
C LEU A 60 20.36 4.09 -22.71
N LEU A 61 21.04 3.48 -21.74
CA LEU A 61 20.43 3.00 -20.48
C LEU A 61 19.81 4.15 -19.69
N ILE A 62 20.47 5.30 -19.65
CA ILE A 62 19.96 6.53 -19.04
C ILE A 62 18.68 7.00 -19.73
N GLY A 63 18.68 7.10 -21.07
CA GLY A 63 17.52 7.53 -21.85
C GLY A 63 16.34 6.57 -21.76
N LEU A 64 16.59 5.26 -21.83
CA LEU A 64 15.56 4.23 -21.66
C LEU A 64 14.98 4.22 -20.24
N SER A 65 15.81 4.48 -19.22
CA SER A 65 15.35 4.63 -17.83
C SER A 65 14.43 5.84 -17.68
N ALA A 66 14.81 6.99 -18.25
CA ALA A 66 13.99 8.21 -18.26
C ALA A 66 12.66 7.99 -19.00
N LEU A 67 12.70 7.33 -20.17
CA LEU A 67 11.51 6.97 -20.93
C LEU A 67 10.62 6.00 -20.14
N GLY A 68 11.18 4.98 -19.50
CA GLY A 68 10.45 4.05 -18.63
C GLY A 68 9.74 4.78 -17.49
N VAL A 69 10.38 5.80 -16.92
CA VAL A 69 9.77 6.69 -15.92
C VAL A 69 8.62 7.52 -16.51
N VAL A 70 8.77 8.08 -17.71
CA VAL A 70 7.69 8.82 -18.38
C VAL A 70 6.51 7.91 -18.72
N VAL A 71 6.76 6.76 -19.34
CA VAL A 71 5.75 5.74 -19.66
C VAL A 71 5.06 5.23 -18.40
N SER A 72 5.81 5.03 -17.30
CA SER A 72 5.22 4.65 -16.00
C SER A 72 4.19 5.66 -15.49
N THR A 73 4.46 6.93 -15.76
CA THR A 73 3.65 8.06 -15.33
C THR A 73 2.39 8.16 -16.21
N LEU A 74 2.52 7.85 -17.52
CA LEU A 74 1.45 7.94 -18.51
C LEU A 74 0.51 6.72 -18.54
N VAL A 75 1.05 5.50 -18.58
CA VAL A 75 0.28 4.26 -18.85
C VAL A 75 -0.21 3.58 -17.57
N GLY A 76 0.24 4.05 -16.40
CA GLY A 76 -0.22 3.58 -15.11
C GLY A 76 0.66 2.50 -14.45
N GLN A 77 0.33 2.26 -13.18
CA GLN A 77 1.24 1.91 -12.08
C GLN A 77 2.01 0.58 -12.20
N ARG A 78 1.50 -0.42 -12.92
CA ARG A 78 2.06 -1.78 -12.87
C ARG A 78 3.15 -2.03 -13.91
N VAL A 79 2.99 -1.51 -15.12
CA VAL A 79 3.97 -1.67 -16.21
C VAL A 79 5.20 -0.82 -15.91
N GLY A 80 4.97 0.42 -15.50
CA GLY A 80 6.01 1.37 -15.18
C GLY A 80 7.01 0.95 -14.10
N LEU A 81 6.53 0.40 -12.98
CA LEU A 81 7.42 -0.04 -11.90
C LEU A 81 8.21 -1.29 -12.29
N ARG A 82 7.63 -2.19 -13.11
CA ARG A 82 8.30 -3.38 -13.62
C ARG A 82 9.40 -3.01 -14.61
N LEU A 83 9.11 -2.08 -15.53
CA LEU A 83 10.11 -1.55 -16.45
C LEU A 83 11.25 -0.86 -15.71
N LEU A 84 10.94 -0.03 -14.70
CA LEU A 84 11.98 0.60 -13.87
C LEU A 84 12.90 -0.44 -13.19
N TRP A 85 12.35 -1.55 -12.70
CA TRP A 85 13.14 -2.65 -12.12
C TRP A 85 14.00 -3.38 -13.15
N VAL A 86 13.47 -3.63 -14.35
CA VAL A 86 14.23 -4.25 -15.44
C VAL A 86 15.40 -3.35 -15.85
N PHE A 87 15.16 -2.04 -15.99
CA PHE A 87 16.23 -1.07 -16.30
C PHE A 87 17.25 -0.96 -15.17
N ALA A 88 16.80 -0.87 -13.92
CA ALA A 88 17.65 -0.91 -12.74
C ALA A 88 18.58 -2.14 -12.73
N ALA A 89 18.01 -3.34 -12.92
CA ALA A 89 18.76 -4.59 -12.95
C ALA A 89 19.73 -4.64 -14.13
N ALA A 90 19.29 -4.21 -15.31
CA ALA A 90 20.14 -4.14 -16.50
C ALA A 90 21.34 -3.20 -16.28
N SER A 91 21.14 -2.00 -15.71
CA SER A 91 22.21 -1.06 -15.38
C SER A 91 23.24 -1.63 -14.40
N CYS A 92 22.79 -2.38 -13.38
CA CYS A 92 23.67 -3.00 -12.40
C CYS A 92 24.54 -4.13 -12.97
N VAL A 93 24.12 -4.77 -14.07
CA VAL A 93 24.88 -5.86 -14.73
C VAL A 93 25.73 -5.33 -15.87
N THR A 94 25.20 -4.40 -16.66
CA THR A 94 25.88 -3.87 -17.85
C THR A 94 27.02 -2.93 -17.49
N ALA A 95 26.85 -2.00 -16.53
CA ALA A 95 27.90 -1.04 -16.19
C ALA A 95 29.21 -1.69 -15.68
N PRO A 96 29.19 -2.73 -14.82
CA PRO A 96 30.41 -3.41 -14.38
C PRO A 96 31.07 -4.22 -15.49
N LEU A 97 30.28 -4.92 -16.32
CA LEU A 97 30.80 -5.70 -17.44
C LEU A 97 31.47 -4.81 -18.49
N VAL A 98 30.87 -3.66 -18.76
CA VAL A 98 31.42 -2.63 -19.65
C VAL A 98 32.71 -2.05 -19.07
N THR A 99 32.75 -1.75 -17.76
CA THR A 99 33.96 -1.22 -17.11
C THR A 99 35.11 -2.22 -17.12
N ALA A 100 34.82 -3.50 -16.82
CA ALA A 100 35.79 -4.58 -16.83
C ALA A 100 36.34 -4.90 -18.23
N ALA A 101 35.47 -4.89 -19.26
CA ALA A 101 35.86 -5.22 -20.62
C ALA A 101 36.65 -4.10 -21.33
N ILE A 102 36.42 -2.84 -20.96
CA ILE A 102 36.96 -1.69 -21.70
C ILE A 102 38.30 -1.20 -21.14
N VAL A 103 38.44 -1.14 -19.82
CA VAL A 103 39.50 -0.33 -19.20
C VAL A 103 40.70 -1.19 -18.77
N GLY A 104 40.59 -2.52 -18.82
CA GLY A 104 41.56 -3.40 -18.14
C GLY A 104 41.64 -3.08 -16.64
N ALA A 105 40.58 -2.48 -16.09
CA ALA A 105 40.57 -1.99 -14.73
C ALA A 105 40.78 -3.17 -13.76
N PRO A 106 41.57 -2.99 -12.69
CA PRO A 106 41.68 -3.95 -11.62
C PRO A 106 40.28 -4.42 -11.19
N VAL A 107 40.14 -5.72 -10.87
CA VAL A 107 38.87 -6.31 -10.41
C VAL A 107 38.24 -5.48 -9.29
N VAL A 108 39.07 -4.89 -8.43
CA VAL A 108 38.66 -4.01 -7.33
C VAL A 108 37.86 -2.79 -7.83
N ASP A 109 38.32 -2.10 -8.88
CA ASP A 109 37.66 -0.89 -9.41
C ASP A 109 36.32 -1.23 -10.08
N SER A 110 36.26 -2.40 -10.74
CA SER A 110 35.01 -2.92 -11.32
C SER A 110 33.99 -3.28 -10.24
N VAL A 111 34.44 -3.86 -9.12
CA VAL A 111 33.58 -4.16 -7.97
C VAL A 111 33.07 -2.88 -7.31
N ILE A 112 33.94 -1.89 -7.09
CA ILE A 112 33.54 -0.58 -6.53
C ILE A 112 32.49 0.08 -7.41
N THR A 113 32.71 0.10 -8.73
CA THR A 113 31.76 0.66 -9.70
C THR A 113 30.41 -0.04 -9.65
N ALA A 114 30.39 -1.37 -9.56
CA ALA A 114 29.17 -2.16 -9.41
C ALA A 114 28.39 -1.82 -8.14
N ILE A 115 29.09 -1.69 -7.01
CA ILE A 115 28.48 -1.33 -5.72
C ILE A 115 27.86 0.07 -5.79
N VAL A 116 28.60 1.05 -6.31
CA VAL A 116 28.10 2.42 -6.46
C VAL A 116 26.86 2.47 -7.36
N ALA A 117 26.90 1.78 -8.50
CA ALA A 117 25.75 1.67 -9.41
C ALA A 117 24.54 1.04 -8.71
N ALA A 118 24.73 -0.06 -7.98
CA ALA A 118 23.66 -0.72 -7.23
C ALA A 118 23.04 0.19 -6.15
N ILE A 119 23.85 0.98 -5.45
CA ILE A 119 23.38 1.96 -4.46
C ILE A 119 22.55 3.05 -5.14
N LEU A 120 23.04 3.66 -6.23
CA LEU A 120 22.34 4.71 -6.95
C LEU A 120 21.00 4.23 -7.50
N VAL A 121 21.00 3.06 -8.15
CA VAL A 121 19.79 2.42 -8.69
C VAL A 121 18.79 2.13 -7.57
N SER A 122 19.25 1.57 -6.44
CA SER A 122 18.39 1.32 -5.28
C SER A 122 17.79 2.60 -4.73
N GLY A 123 18.57 3.68 -4.68
CA GLY A 123 18.12 5.03 -4.29
C GLY A 123 17.02 5.57 -5.21
N ILE A 124 17.22 5.47 -6.54
CA ILE A 124 16.25 5.91 -7.55
C ILE A 124 14.95 5.10 -7.44
N VAL A 125 15.04 3.78 -7.36
CA VAL A 125 13.86 2.90 -7.24
C VAL A 125 13.10 3.19 -5.95
N TRP A 126 13.81 3.35 -4.82
CA TRP A 126 13.21 3.68 -3.53
C TRP A 126 12.51 5.04 -3.56
N TYR A 127 13.17 6.08 -4.09
CA TYR A 127 12.62 7.41 -4.21
C TYR A 127 11.41 7.44 -5.15
N GLY A 128 11.53 6.82 -6.33
CA GLY A 128 10.44 6.68 -7.31
C GLY A 128 9.23 5.97 -6.73
N ARG A 129 9.42 4.89 -5.98
CA ARG A 129 8.34 4.18 -5.27
C ARG A 129 7.68 5.06 -4.21
N ARG A 130 8.45 5.83 -3.43
CA ARG A 130 7.88 6.77 -2.44
C ARG A 130 7.03 7.84 -3.11
N ARG A 131 7.55 8.48 -4.16
CA ARG A 131 6.83 9.50 -4.94
C ARG A 131 5.55 8.93 -5.56
N LEU A 132 5.63 7.73 -6.14
CA LEU A 132 4.47 7.05 -6.70
C LEU A 132 3.41 6.80 -5.62
N HIS A 133 3.76 6.19 -4.49
CA HIS A 133 2.79 5.99 -3.41
C HIS A 133 2.21 7.30 -2.90
N ALA A 134 3.00 8.37 -2.79
CA ALA A 134 2.49 9.67 -2.40
C ALA A 134 1.44 10.21 -3.38
N ALA A 135 1.73 10.15 -4.68
CA ALA A 135 0.82 10.59 -5.74
C ALA A 135 -0.48 9.77 -5.74
N ILE A 136 -0.36 8.44 -5.59
CA ILE A 136 -1.52 7.54 -5.52
C ILE A 136 -2.36 7.88 -4.30
N THR A 137 -1.75 7.94 -3.11
CA THR A 137 -2.46 8.29 -1.87
C THR A 137 -3.23 9.58 -2.08
N ARG A 138 -2.59 10.68 -2.48
CA ARG A 138 -3.28 11.97 -2.69
C ARG A 138 -4.46 11.86 -3.66
N ARG A 139 -4.29 11.12 -4.76
CA ARG A 139 -5.33 10.96 -5.79
C ARG A 139 -6.54 10.16 -5.30
N VAL A 140 -6.31 9.05 -4.60
CA VAL A 140 -7.39 8.10 -4.25
C VAL A 140 -7.91 8.26 -2.82
N TRP A 141 -7.26 9.07 -1.99
CA TRP A 141 -7.58 9.23 -0.57
C TRP A 141 -9.05 9.57 -0.31
N PRO A 142 -9.68 10.55 -1.00
CA PRO A 142 -11.08 10.89 -0.74
C PRO A 142 -12.03 9.73 -1.02
N GLN A 143 -11.83 9.02 -2.13
CA GLN A 143 -12.61 7.85 -2.49
C GLN A 143 -12.46 6.73 -1.45
N VAL A 144 -11.23 6.44 -1.03
CA VAL A 144 -10.94 5.38 -0.07
C VAL A 144 -11.51 5.69 1.31
N LEU A 145 -11.51 6.96 1.73
CA LEU A 145 -12.18 7.38 2.95
C LEU A 145 -13.71 7.24 2.84
N ALA A 146 -14.31 7.60 1.72
CA ALA A 146 -15.75 7.42 1.49
C ALA A 146 -16.15 5.93 1.50
N GLU A 147 -15.36 5.06 0.86
CA GLU A 147 -15.56 3.61 0.88
C GLU A 147 -15.52 3.02 2.29
N HIS A 148 -14.61 3.54 3.13
CA HIS A 148 -14.46 3.15 4.54
C HIS A 148 -15.60 3.70 5.41
N ALA A 149 -15.97 4.96 5.25
CA ALA A 149 -17.08 5.57 5.97
C ALA A 149 -18.39 4.82 5.72
N ALA A 150 -18.72 4.51 4.47
CA ALA A 150 -19.89 3.71 4.13
C ALA A 150 -19.88 2.33 4.81
N ALA A 151 -18.73 1.64 4.81
CA ALA A 151 -18.61 0.35 5.49
C ALA A 151 -18.80 0.47 7.01
N ALA A 152 -18.26 1.54 7.62
CA ALA A 152 -18.41 1.80 9.05
C ALA A 152 -19.86 2.14 9.42
N ASP A 153 -20.55 2.95 8.62
CA ASP A 153 -21.94 3.32 8.83
C ASP A 153 -22.88 2.12 8.68
N GLU A 154 -22.68 1.28 7.67
CA GLU A 154 -23.40 0.00 7.52
C GLU A 154 -23.23 -0.90 8.74
N PHE A 155 -21.99 -0.99 9.28
CA PHE A 155 -21.71 -1.80 10.46
C PHE A 155 -22.38 -1.22 11.70
N VAL A 156 -22.28 0.08 11.92
CA VAL A 156 -22.94 0.80 13.03
C VAL A 156 -24.45 0.61 12.99
N ALA A 157 -25.08 0.79 11.82
CA ALA A 157 -26.52 0.56 11.66
C ALA A 157 -26.90 -0.90 11.99
N THR A 158 -26.05 -1.86 11.59
CA THR A 158 -26.27 -3.27 11.86
C THR A 158 -26.20 -3.59 13.35
N ILE A 159 -25.13 -3.17 14.04
CA ILE A 159 -24.99 -3.45 15.48
C ILE A 159 -26.03 -2.70 16.31
N GLY A 160 -26.40 -1.47 15.93
CA GLY A 160 -27.38 -0.66 16.64
C GLY A 160 -28.82 -1.20 16.55
N ALA A 161 -29.11 -2.08 15.59
CA ALA A 161 -30.41 -2.73 15.45
C ALA A 161 -30.53 -4.05 16.23
N LEU A 162 -29.45 -4.53 16.85
CA LEU A 162 -29.47 -5.79 17.58
C LEU A 162 -30.14 -5.63 18.95
N SER A 163 -30.90 -6.65 19.36
CA SER A 163 -31.35 -6.78 20.74
C SER A 163 -30.21 -7.23 21.67
N LEU A 164 -30.37 -7.04 22.98
CA LEU A 164 -29.39 -7.52 23.97
C LEU A 164 -29.20 -9.05 23.90
N ALA A 165 -30.26 -9.79 23.58
CA ALA A 165 -30.18 -11.24 23.39
C ALA A 165 -29.27 -11.57 22.19
N GLN A 166 -29.48 -10.92 21.04
CA GLN A 166 -28.67 -11.15 19.83
C GLN A 166 -27.21 -10.70 20.02
N TRP A 167 -26.97 -9.66 20.82
CA TRP A 167 -25.66 -9.05 21.04
C TRP A 167 -24.58 -10.02 21.54
N ASN A 168 -24.99 -10.99 22.37
CA ASN A 168 -24.11 -11.95 23.01
C ASN A 168 -24.16 -13.36 22.39
N VAL A 169 -24.98 -13.56 21.36
CA VAL A 169 -25.09 -14.87 20.68
C VAL A 169 -23.77 -15.19 19.98
N ARG A 170 -23.24 -16.38 20.26
CA ARG A 170 -22.14 -16.98 19.50
C ARG A 170 -22.70 -17.98 18.49
N PRO A 171 -22.32 -17.91 17.21
CA PRO A 171 -22.79 -18.87 16.22
C PRO A 171 -22.20 -20.27 16.41
N THR A 172 -21.01 -20.36 17.02
CA THR A 172 -20.34 -21.62 17.37
C THR A 172 -19.50 -21.42 18.65
N ALA A 173 -19.05 -22.51 19.28
CA ALA A 173 -18.19 -22.43 20.47
C ALA A 173 -16.89 -21.60 20.25
N GLU A 174 -16.33 -21.67 19.04
CA GLU A 174 -15.13 -20.91 18.65
C GLU A 174 -15.44 -19.57 17.97
N GLY A 175 -16.72 -19.33 17.64
CA GLY A 175 -17.19 -18.12 16.98
C GLY A 175 -17.24 -16.93 17.93
N TRP A 176 -17.06 -15.74 17.37
CA TRP A 176 -17.20 -14.49 18.12
C TRP A 176 -18.65 -14.02 18.13
N SER A 177 -19.09 -13.52 19.27
CA SER A 177 -20.36 -12.79 19.38
C SER A 177 -20.29 -11.43 18.67
N PRO A 178 -21.43 -10.78 18.38
CA PRO A 178 -21.45 -9.39 17.92
C PRO A 178 -20.67 -8.41 18.82
N ALA A 179 -20.74 -8.59 20.14
CA ALA A 179 -19.95 -7.83 21.10
C ALA A 179 -18.44 -8.00 20.89
N GLU A 180 -17.98 -9.24 20.76
CA GLU A 180 -16.58 -9.57 20.51
C GLU A 180 -16.10 -9.09 19.14
N ILE A 181 -16.92 -9.23 18.09
CA ILE A 181 -16.60 -8.70 16.76
C ILE A 181 -16.40 -7.18 16.82
N THR A 182 -17.25 -6.48 17.57
CA THR A 182 -17.18 -5.02 17.71
C THR A 182 -15.88 -4.60 18.43
N ASP A 183 -15.51 -5.27 19.53
CA ASP A 183 -14.23 -5.04 20.22
C ASP A 183 -13.02 -5.36 19.34
N HIS A 184 -13.07 -6.46 18.58
CA HIS A 184 -12.02 -6.82 17.62
C HIS A 184 -11.75 -5.70 16.59
N LEU A 185 -12.82 -5.13 16.02
CA LEU A 185 -12.71 -4.05 15.04
C LEU A 185 -12.22 -2.74 15.69
N ALA A 186 -12.72 -2.39 16.88
CA ALA A 186 -12.28 -1.21 17.63
C ALA A 186 -10.79 -1.30 18.01
N ARG A 187 -10.32 -2.48 18.43
CA ARG A 187 -8.89 -2.76 18.67
C ARG A 187 -8.06 -2.64 17.41
N THR A 188 -8.57 -3.11 16.28
CA THR A 188 -7.89 -2.98 14.98
C THR A 188 -7.70 -1.51 14.60
N TYR A 189 -8.72 -0.66 14.79
CA TYR A 189 -8.59 0.78 14.60
C TYR A 189 -7.62 1.43 15.58
N SER A 190 -7.67 1.06 16.85
CA SER A 190 -6.74 1.56 17.86
C SER A 190 -5.29 1.20 17.53
N GLN A 191 -5.06 0.01 16.97
CA GLN A 191 -3.76 -0.44 16.51
C GLN A 191 -3.26 0.40 15.32
N TYR A 192 -4.10 0.64 14.31
CA TYR A 192 -3.73 1.48 13.17
C TYR A 192 -3.46 2.93 13.58
N ALA A 193 -4.29 3.49 14.47
CA ALA A 193 -4.08 4.80 15.07
C ALA A 193 -2.73 4.87 15.80
N GLY A 194 -2.45 3.89 16.68
CA GLY A 194 -1.16 3.77 17.37
C GLY A 194 0.01 3.73 16.39
N GLU A 195 -0.06 2.86 15.37
CA GLU A 195 1.01 2.70 14.40
C GLU A 195 1.25 3.95 13.55
N SER A 196 0.18 4.68 13.21
CA SER A 196 0.31 5.96 12.50
C SER A 196 1.08 7.01 13.29
N ARG A 197 1.02 6.94 14.64
CA ARG A 197 1.78 7.77 15.58
C ARG A 197 3.17 7.20 15.91
N GLY A 198 3.59 6.10 15.26
CA GLY A 198 4.85 5.41 15.54
C GLY A 198 4.84 4.58 16.83
N LYS A 199 3.66 4.32 17.41
CA LYS A 199 3.47 3.47 18.60
C LYS A 199 2.89 2.12 18.20
N ASN A 200 2.95 1.11 19.07
CA ASN A 200 2.27 -0.18 18.85
C ASN A 200 2.52 -0.79 17.45
N PRO A 201 3.77 -1.02 17.01
CA PRO A 201 4.00 -1.63 15.71
C PRO A 201 3.41 -3.04 15.67
N MET A 202 2.63 -3.35 14.62
CA MET A 202 2.17 -4.72 14.43
C MET A 202 3.34 -5.65 14.07
N ARG A 203 3.30 -6.87 14.61
CA ARG A 203 4.26 -7.92 14.27
C ARG A 203 3.81 -8.68 13.03
N ILE A 204 4.71 -8.81 12.07
CA ILE A 204 4.51 -9.63 10.87
C ILE A 204 4.49 -11.10 11.28
N ARG A 205 3.46 -11.85 10.86
CA ARG A 205 3.24 -13.25 11.22
C ARG A 205 3.73 -14.27 10.20
N LEU A 206 3.96 -13.83 8.97
CA LEU A 206 4.31 -14.72 7.85
C LEU A 206 5.78 -14.58 7.47
N ARG A 207 6.38 -15.71 7.06
CA ARG A 207 7.74 -15.72 6.49
C ARG A 207 7.76 -14.99 5.15
N LEU A 208 8.93 -14.54 4.71
CA LEU A 208 9.06 -13.74 3.49
C LEU A 208 8.46 -14.42 2.23
N PRO A 209 8.69 -15.72 1.94
CA PRO A 209 8.09 -16.36 0.77
C PRO A 209 6.55 -16.39 0.83
N GLN A 210 5.99 -16.71 2.00
CA GLN A 210 4.54 -16.71 2.23
C GLN A 210 3.96 -15.31 2.02
N ARG A 211 4.64 -14.27 2.48
CA ARG A 211 4.21 -12.87 2.27
C ARG A 211 4.18 -12.48 0.80
N ILE A 212 5.20 -12.86 0.05
CA ILE A 212 5.25 -12.59 -1.40
C ILE A 212 4.04 -13.25 -2.06
N LEU A 213 3.79 -14.52 -1.75
CA LEU A 213 2.68 -15.29 -2.29
C LEU A 213 1.32 -14.65 -1.97
N ILE A 214 1.04 -14.36 -0.70
CA ILE A 214 -0.27 -13.80 -0.32
C ILE A 214 -0.45 -12.37 -0.82
N ARG A 215 0.62 -11.58 -0.98
CA ARG A 215 0.53 -10.24 -1.58
C ARG A 215 0.22 -10.31 -3.06
N ALA A 216 0.73 -11.33 -3.75
CA ALA A 216 0.48 -11.53 -5.18
C ALA A 216 -0.92 -12.11 -5.45
N LEU A 217 -1.35 -13.10 -4.67
CA LEU A 217 -2.57 -13.86 -4.97
C LEU A 217 -3.79 -13.45 -4.13
N VAL A 218 -3.61 -13.23 -2.82
CA VAL A 218 -4.73 -13.04 -1.89
C VAL A 218 -5.15 -11.58 -1.82
N LYS A 219 -4.18 -10.65 -1.71
CA LYS A 219 -4.48 -9.21 -1.61
C LYS A 219 -5.36 -8.69 -2.75
N PRO A 220 -5.06 -8.94 -4.05
CA PRO A 220 -5.90 -8.44 -5.13
C PRO A 220 -7.33 -8.99 -5.07
N ARG A 221 -7.48 -10.27 -4.70
CA ARG A 221 -8.80 -10.91 -4.56
C ARG A 221 -9.61 -10.26 -3.44
N LEU A 222 -8.99 -10.03 -2.27
CA LEU A 222 -9.66 -9.38 -1.14
C LEU A 222 -10.08 -7.94 -1.46
N LEU A 223 -9.21 -7.17 -2.13
CA LEU A 223 -9.53 -5.81 -2.57
C LEU A 223 -10.58 -5.77 -3.69
N ASN A 224 -10.84 -6.90 -4.34
CA ASN A 224 -11.93 -7.09 -5.30
C ASN A 224 -13.16 -7.77 -4.66
N GLY A 225 -13.25 -7.80 -3.34
CA GLY A 225 -14.43 -8.28 -2.61
C GLY A 225 -14.49 -9.79 -2.34
N ALA A 226 -13.43 -10.54 -2.61
CA ALA A 226 -13.39 -11.97 -2.28
C ALA A 226 -13.54 -12.20 -0.76
N PRO A 227 -14.06 -13.37 -0.33
CA PRO A 227 -14.13 -13.74 1.08
C PRO A 227 -12.76 -13.73 1.77
N PHE A 228 -12.74 -13.38 3.05
CA PHE A 228 -11.53 -13.47 3.86
C PHE A 228 -11.16 -14.94 4.11
N PRO A 229 -9.89 -15.33 3.93
CA PRO A 229 -9.44 -16.66 4.29
C PRO A 229 -9.55 -16.85 5.81
N LYS A 230 -9.80 -18.08 6.25
CA LYS A 230 -9.75 -18.43 7.67
C LYS A 230 -8.34 -18.15 8.20
N ALA A 231 -8.22 -17.19 9.12
CA ALA A 231 -6.96 -16.82 9.74
C ALA A 231 -7.18 -16.43 11.19
N ARG A 232 -6.34 -16.95 12.08
CA ARG A 232 -6.42 -16.62 13.51
C ARG A 232 -5.91 -15.21 13.76
N ALA A 233 -6.75 -14.34 14.32
CA ALA A 233 -6.37 -12.97 14.64
C ALA A 233 -5.13 -12.90 15.56
N PRO A 234 -4.23 -11.91 15.34
CA PRO A 234 -3.10 -11.64 16.23
C PRO A 234 -3.58 -11.43 17.68
N ARG A 235 -2.79 -11.85 18.67
CA ARG A 235 -3.17 -11.77 20.10
C ARG A 235 -3.61 -10.35 20.51
N ALA A 236 -2.93 -9.31 20.03
CA ALA A 236 -3.27 -7.92 20.32
C ALA A 236 -4.63 -7.47 19.76
N LEU A 237 -5.14 -8.17 18.76
CA LEU A 237 -6.42 -7.87 18.11
C LEU A 237 -7.53 -8.82 18.55
N ARG A 238 -7.24 -9.87 19.33
CA ARG A 238 -8.30 -10.77 19.78
C ARG A 238 -9.24 -10.03 20.72
N PRO A 239 -10.56 -10.22 20.58
CA PRO A 239 -11.50 -9.59 21.49
C PRO A 239 -11.34 -10.15 22.91
N ALA A 240 -11.70 -9.31 23.88
CA ALA A 240 -11.90 -9.72 25.26
C ALA A 240 -13.38 -10.13 25.44
N SER A 241 -14.12 -9.50 26.36
CA SER A 241 -15.56 -9.74 26.56
C SER A 241 -16.46 -8.95 25.62
N GLY A 242 -15.95 -7.89 24.97
CA GLY A 242 -16.78 -6.97 24.18
C GLY A 242 -17.47 -5.89 25.02
N PRO A 243 -18.17 -4.93 24.38
CA PRO A 243 -19.06 -3.97 25.04
C PRO A 243 -20.29 -4.67 25.64
N GLU A 244 -20.82 -4.15 26.75
CA GLU A 244 -21.97 -4.77 27.44
C GLU A 244 -23.25 -4.71 26.61
N THR A 245 -23.51 -3.57 25.96
CA THR A 245 -24.71 -3.36 25.14
C THR A 245 -24.39 -2.99 23.68
N PRO A 246 -25.35 -3.17 22.76
CA PRO A 246 -25.22 -2.65 21.39
C PRO A 246 -24.93 -1.14 21.33
N ALA A 247 -25.53 -0.35 22.23
CA ALA A 247 -25.31 1.08 22.30
C ALA A 247 -23.86 1.43 22.68
N ASP A 248 -23.29 0.71 23.67
CA ASP A 248 -21.88 0.84 24.03
C ASP A 248 -20.97 0.42 22.88
N GLY A 249 -21.37 -0.62 22.14
CA GLY A 249 -20.66 -1.06 20.94
C GLY A 249 -20.63 0.01 19.84
N VAL A 250 -21.76 0.68 19.58
CA VAL A 250 -21.81 1.81 18.65
C VAL A 250 -20.89 2.94 19.11
N ALA A 251 -20.95 3.32 20.38
CA ALA A 251 -20.11 4.37 20.94
C ALA A 251 -18.62 4.04 20.83
N LEU A 252 -18.23 2.84 21.26
CA LEU A 252 -16.85 2.34 21.18
C LEU A 252 -16.32 2.33 19.75
N PHE A 253 -17.08 1.73 18.82
CA PHE A 253 -16.64 1.59 17.44
C PHE A 253 -16.51 2.94 16.74
N ARG A 254 -17.46 3.87 16.95
CA ARG A 254 -17.39 5.23 16.42
C ARG A 254 -16.20 5.99 16.97
N ALA A 255 -15.97 5.94 18.27
CA ALA A 255 -14.84 6.62 18.90
C ALA A 255 -13.48 6.11 18.37
N ALA A 256 -13.32 4.79 18.28
CA ALA A 256 -12.11 4.17 17.74
C ALA A 256 -11.93 4.48 16.24
N GLY A 257 -13.01 4.41 15.46
CA GLY A 257 -13.02 4.71 14.02
C GLY A 257 -12.66 6.15 13.72
N ALA A 258 -13.28 7.11 14.41
CA ALA A 258 -12.99 8.53 14.27
C ALA A 258 -11.53 8.85 14.63
N ALA A 259 -11.01 8.29 15.72
CA ALA A 259 -9.62 8.46 16.11
C ALA A 259 -8.65 7.91 15.05
N CYS A 260 -8.93 6.71 14.53
CA CYS A 260 -8.13 6.08 13.48
C CYS A 260 -8.13 6.89 12.18
N VAL A 261 -9.31 7.29 11.68
CA VAL A 261 -9.43 8.07 10.43
C VAL A 261 -8.72 9.41 10.54
N ARG A 262 -8.87 10.11 11.68
CA ARG A 262 -8.17 11.37 11.94
C ARG A 262 -6.66 11.19 11.84
N ASP A 263 -6.10 10.21 12.54
CA ASP A 263 -4.64 10.04 12.59
C ASP A 263 -4.07 9.54 11.25
N LEU A 264 -4.79 8.66 10.56
CA LEU A 264 -4.42 8.22 9.21
C LEU A 264 -4.48 9.37 8.21
N SER A 265 -5.45 10.28 8.34
CA SER A 265 -5.56 11.47 7.49
C SER A 265 -4.41 12.45 7.73
N LEU A 266 -4.07 12.71 9.00
CA LEU A 266 -2.89 13.51 9.35
C LEU A 266 -1.59 12.89 8.82
N LEU A 267 -1.47 11.56 8.89
CA LEU A 267 -0.32 10.86 8.35
C LEU A 267 -0.29 10.92 6.81
N ALA A 268 -1.43 10.78 6.14
CA ALA A 268 -1.55 10.90 4.70
C ALA A 268 -1.19 12.30 4.21
N GLU A 269 -1.57 13.34 4.94
CA GLU A 269 -1.21 14.73 4.63
C GLU A 269 0.31 14.96 4.79
N ARG A 270 0.86 14.60 5.95
CA ARG A 270 2.27 14.88 6.30
C ARG A 270 3.25 13.97 5.56
N ARG A 271 2.90 12.69 5.37
CA ARG A 271 3.77 11.63 4.84
C ARG A 271 2.95 10.68 3.95
N PRO A 272 2.43 11.14 2.79
CA PRO A 272 1.52 10.36 1.93
C PRO A 272 2.10 9.06 1.37
N HIS A 273 3.43 8.93 1.36
CA HIS A 273 4.15 7.72 0.93
C HIS A 273 4.35 6.70 2.06
N ARG A 274 3.97 7.03 3.31
CA ARG A 274 4.21 6.16 4.47
C ARG A 274 3.44 4.86 4.30
N GLN A 275 4.02 3.79 4.84
CA GLN A 275 3.41 2.48 4.86
C GLN A 275 3.27 2.05 6.32
N LEU A 276 2.14 1.40 6.64
CA LEU A 276 1.90 0.76 7.93
C LEU A 276 1.94 -0.76 7.75
N ILE A 277 2.35 -1.47 8.79
CA ILE A 277 2.53 -2.91 8.81
C ILE A 277 1.16 -3.59 8.97
N HIS A 278 0.79 -4.44 8.02
CA HIS A 278 -0.29 -5.40 8.21
C HIS A 278 0.27 -6.73 8.72
N PRO A 279 -0.38 -7.43 9.68
CA PRO A 279 0.16 -8.65 10.29
C PRO A 279 0.50 -9.75 9.26
N TYR A 280 -0.27 -9.83 8.18
CA TYR A 280 -0.05 -10.82 7.13
C TYR A 280 0.68 -10.24 5.93
N PHE A 281 0.30 -9.04 5.47
CA PHE A 281 0.84 -8.49 4.22
C PHE A 281 2.17 -7.77 4.43
N GLY A 282 2.56 -7.44 5.65
CA GLY A 282 3.68 -6.54 5.93
C GLY A 282 3.34 -5.09 5.56
N ALA A 283 4.34 -4.29 5.21
CA ALA A 283 4.13 -2.86 4.91
C ALA A 283 3.14 -2.64 3.75
N LEU A 284 2.05 -1.93 4.01
CA LEU A 284 1.02 -1.52 3.06
C LEU A 284 0.97 0.01 2.98
N PRO A 285 0.81 0.58 1.77
CA PRO A 285 0.54 2.00 1.65
C PRO A 285 -0.82 2.35 2.27
N LEU A 286 -0.98 3.59 2.72
CA LEU A 286 -2.15 4.04 3.48
C LEU A 286 -3.48 3.76 2.77
N TYR A 287 -3.57 4.01 1.46
CA TYR A 287 -4.78 3.76 0.70
C TYR A 287 -5.17 2.27 0.68
N ASP A 288 -4.20 1.35 0.57
CA ASP A 288 -4.50 -0.09 0.62
C ASP A 288 -4.96 -0.49 2.01
N LEU A 289 -4.33 0.06 3.06
CA LEU A 289 -4.68 -0.24 4.44
C LEU A 289 -6.12 0.16 4.78
N VAL A 290 -6.55 1.37 4.38
CA VAL A 290 -7.92 1.85 4.63
C VAL A 290 -8.94 1.05 3.81
N ARG A 291 -8.64 0.70 2.55
CA ARG A 291 -9.50 -0.22 1.76
C ARG A 291 -9.62 -1.57 2.43
N PHE A 292 -8.51 -2.14 2.93
CA PHE A 292 -8.55 -3.38 3.70
C PHE A 292 -9.41 -3.25 4.96
N ALA A 293 -9.31 -2.13 5.68
CA ALA A 293 -10.16 -1.87 6.84
C ALA A 293 -11.65 -1.85 6.46
N ALA A 294 -12.03 -1.21 5.34
CA ALA A 294 -13.40 -1.22 4.84
C ALA A 294 -13.89 -2.64 4.51
N HIS A 295 -13.09 -3.44 3.79
CA HIS A 295 -13.42 -4.83 3.48
C HIS A 295 -13.51 -5.71 4.74
N HIS A 296 -12.66 -5.46 5.74
CA HIS A 296 -12.64 -6.17 7.00
C HIS A 296 -13.91 -5.92 7.82
N VAL A 297 -14.35 -4.66 7.89
CA VAL A 297 -15.63 -4.29 8.51
C VAL A 297 -16.80 -4.97 7.81
N ARG A 298 -16.86 -4.92 6.47
CA ARG A 298 -17.93 -5.60 5.70
C ARG A 298 -17.92 -7.12 5.89
N HIS A 299 -16.75 -7.73 6.01
CA HIS A 299 -16.63 -9.15 6.30
C HIS A 299 -17.25 -9.50 7.66
N HIS A 300 -16.91 -8.75 8.70
CA HIS A 300 -17.45 -8.95 10.03
C HIS A 300 -18.94 -8.61 10.15
N ARG A 301 -19.41 -7.60 9.41
CA ARG A 301 -20.86 -7.33 9.26
C ARG A 301 -21.59 -8.55 8.72
N ARG A 302 -21.07 -9.21 7.67
CA ARG A 302 -21.66 -10.45 7.13
C ARG A 302 -21.64 -11.60 8.13
N GLN A 303 -20.56 -11.75 8.90
CA GLN A 303 -20.49 -12.77 9.96
C GLN A 303 -21.55 -12.53 11.04
N LEU A 304 -21.74 -11.28 11.45
CA LEU A 304 -22.77 -10.90 12.41
C LEU A 304 -24.17 -11.23 11.87
N LEU A 305 -24.48 -10.81 10.65
CA LEU A 305 -25.79 -11.09 10.03
C LEU A 305 -26.06 -12.59 9.93
N ALA A 306 -25.04 -13.39 9.59
CA ALA A 306 -25.16 -14.84 9.56
C ALA A 306 -25.41 -15.42 10.96
N ALA A 307 -24.70 -14.95 11.99
CA ALA A 307 -24.85 -15.42 13.36
C ALA A 307 -26.24 -15.13 13.94
N VAL A 308 -26.83 -13.99 13.58
CA VAL A 308 -28.18 -13.59 14.04
C VAL A 308 -29.29 -14.30 13.25
N ALA A 309 -29.02 -14.67 12.00
CA ALA A 309 -29.99 -15.37 11.15
C ALA A 309 -30.08 -16.88 11.43
N THR A 310 -29.04 -17.50 12.00
CA THR A 310 -29.09 -18.92 12.39
C THR A 310 -29.99 -19.08 13.61
N PRO A 311 -31.14 -19.77 13.51
CA PRO A 311 -31.95 -20.09 14.68
C PRO A 311 -31.08 -20.83 15.68
N GLN A 312 -31.12 -20.45 16.95
CA GLN A 312 -30.57 -21.28 18.00
C GLN A 312 -31.38 -22.58 17.97
N HIS A 313 -30.87 -23.62 17.30
CA HIS A 313 -31.35 -24.96 17.56
C HIS A 313 -31.09 -25.17 19.05
N GLN A 314 -32.17 -25.09 19.83
CA GLN A 314 -32.18 -25.62 21.17
C GLN A 314 -31.81 -27.09 21.02
N GLU A 315 -30.53 -27.43 21.25
CA GLU A 315 -30.13 -28.76 21.68
C GLU A 315 -30.72 -28.95 23.09
N GLY A 316 -32.03 -29.14 23.11
CA GLY A 316 -32.79 -29.63 24.24
C GLY A 316 -33.01 -31.12 24.05
N SER A 317 -32.90 -31.84 25.16
CA SER A 317 -33.29 -33.25 25.34
C SER A 317 -32.23 -34.30 25.03
N HIS A 318 -31.11 -34.26 25.74
CA HIS A 318 -30.61 -35.52 26.31
C HIS A 318 -31.56 -35.89 27.46
N ASP A 319 -32.53 -36.71 27.09
CA ASP A 319 -33.44 -37.43 27.97
C ASP A 319 -32.59 -38.40 28.80
N HIS A 320 -32.22 -37.97 30.01
CA HIS A 320 -31.77 -38.87 31.06
C HIS A 320 -33.00 -39.47 31.70
N THR A 321 -33.46 -40.59 31.14
CA THR A 321 -34.34 -41.52 31.85
C THR A 321 -33.48 -42.28 32.88
N PRO A 322 -33.94 -42.39 34.15
CA PRO A 322 -33.21 -43.02 35.25
C PRO A 322 -33.02 -44.53 35.12
#